data_AF-A0A8B6GZV0-F1
#
_entry.id   AF-A0A8B6GZV0-F1
#
_cell.length_a   1.000
_cell.length_b   1.000
_cell.length_c   1.000
_cell.angle_alpha   90.00
_cell.angle_beta   90.00
_cell.angle_gamma   90.00
#
_symmetry.space_group_name_H-M   'P 1'
#
loop_
_entity.id
_entity.type
_entity.pdbx_description
1 polymer ?
#
loop_
_entity_poly.entity_id
_entity_poly.type
_entity_poly.pdbx_seq_one_letter_code
_entity_poly.pdbx_strand_id
1 'polypeptide(L)'
;MKYFIPPRNPNTVNFDLTIGYKEMIRKDESKKEYLDFILRWILCNKSKFQLQTKDGINQNNRDLHTDFICWRGLLTKLLCTPYENRDDWLIAITKYNNTIYMCEFETEHRKKNKADMTERQDEMSCWGWKFEQYVTADKPDGSPVTTEPVNNNEEYSTVVRSRLESHSLVFSGEVDAMDTTSGCEGCKYVEFKTNREIEYNRQRQNFQRFKLIKWWAQSYLVGIPKIVCGYRDDDGIVHRLETINTLDIPNQLQEMRDPWKPNVSLNFLDQLLAFIKANVTEDNPR
;
A
#
# COMPACT_ATOMS: atom_id res chain seq x y z
N MET A 1 -0.91 -14.22 6.94
CA MET A 1 -2.17 -13.68 6.40
C MET A 1 -3.20 -13.74 7.50
N LYS A 2 -3.80 -12.61 7.85
CA LYS A 2 -4.90 -12.54 8.83
C LYS A 2 -6.25 -12.49 8.12
N TYR A 3 -7.32 -12.70 8.87
CA TYR A 3 -8.70 -12.64 8.40
C TYR A 3 -9.44 -11.48 9.06
N PHE A 4 -10.20 -10.74 8.27
CA PHE A 4 -11.02 -9.64 8.77
C PHE A 4 -12.20 -10.18 9.58
N ILE A 5 -12.30 -9.72 10.82
CA ILE A 5 -13.39 -10.02 11.75
C ILE A 5 -14.17 -8.73 11.99
N PRO A 6 -15.28 -8.49 11.27
CA PRO A 6 -16.06 -7.28 11.47
C PRO A 6 -16.67 -7.26 12.88
N PRO A 7 -16.73 -6.09 13.56
CA PRO A 7 -17.42 -5.98 14.83
C PRO A 7 -18.93 -6.18 14.64
N ARG A 8 -19.61 -6.62 15.71
CA ARG A 8 -21.06 -6.83 15.72
C ARG A 8 -21.84 -5.57 15.32
N ASN A 9 -21.41 -4.40 15.78
CA ASN A 9 -21.95 -3.11 15.38
C ASN A 9 -20.82 -2.17 14.98
N PRO A 10 -20.58 -1.94 13.68
CA PRO A 10 -19.51 -1.05 13.22
C PRO A 10 -19.76 0.42 13.58
N ASN A 11 -21.00 0.84 13.92
CA ASN A 11 -21.29 2.23 14.26
C ASN A 11 -21.04 2.58 15.74
N THR A 12 -20.77 1.58 16.59
CA THR A 12 -20.56 1.76 18.03
C THR A 12 -19.49 0.79 18.53
N VAL A 13 -18.24 1.09 18.23
CA VAL A 13 -17.07 0.38 18.77
C VAL A 13 -16.38 1.24 19.84
N ASN A 14 -15.45 0.64 20.59
CA ASN A 14 -14.63 1.34 21.58
C ASN A 14 -13.23 0.73 21.57
N PHE A 15 -12.49 0.94 20.47
CA PHE A 15 -11.15 0.39 20.31
C PHE A 15 -10.10 1.41 20.74
N ASP A 16 -9.34 1.10 21.78
CA ASP A 16 -8.29 1.96 22.28
C ASP A 16 -6.95 1.65 21.58
N LEU A 17 -6.56 2.53 20.65
CA LEU A 17 -5.37 2.34 19.84
C LEU A 17 -4.07 2.60 20.61
N THR A 18 -4.15 3.12 21.83
CA THR A 18 -2.97 3.43 22.68
C THR A 18 -2.47 2.21 23.45
N ILE A 19 -3.32 1.18 23.61
CA ILE A 19 -3.00 -0.03 24.37
C ILE A 19 -1.86 -0.81 23.70
N GLY A 20 -0.79 -1.07 24.47
CA GLY A 20 0.34 -1.88 24.03
C GLY A 20 1.41 -1.11 23.25
N TYR A 21 1.30 0.22 23.15
CA TYR A 21 2.26 1.05 22.43
C TYR A 21 3.69 0.93 22.99
N LYS A 22 3.85 0.91 24.31
CA LYS A 22 5.17 0.83 24.96
C LYS A 22 5.81 -0.55 24.82
N GLU A 23 4.97 -1.57 24.71
CA GLU A 23 5.35 -2.98 24.59
C GLU A 23 5.53 -3.42 23.13
N MET A 24 5.25 -2.54 22.17
CA MET A 24 5.29 -2.86 20.74
C MET A 24 6.66 -3.40 20.29
N ILE A 25 6.64 -4.51 19.58
CA ILE A 25 7.83 -5.11 18.95
C ILE A 25 8.03 -4.43 17.60
N ARG A 26 9.03 -3.55 17.52
CA ARG A 26 9.30 -2.72 16.35
C ARG A 26 10.28 -3.38 15.37
N LYS A 27 10.01 -3.22 14.08
CA LYS A 27 10.88 -3.58 12.99
C LYS A 27 12.13 -2.70 13.00
N ASP A 28 13.28 -3.34 12.80
CA ASP A 28 14.58 -2.68 12.77
C ASP A 28 14.77 -1.91 11.45
N GLU A 29 14.38 -0.63 11.43
CA GLU A 29 14.47 0.22 10.23
C GLU A 29 15.91 0.55 9.78
N SER A 30 16.92 0.19 10.58
CA SER A 30 18.33 0.33 10.18
C SER A 30 18.72 -0.67 9.09
N LYS A 31 18.01 -1.80 9.02
CA LYS A 31 18.16 -2.81 7.98
C LYS A 31 17.31 -2.43 6.78
N LYS A 32 17.95 -1.84 5.77
CA LYS A 32 17.28 -1.52 4.51
C LYS A 32 17.16 -2.80 3.66
N GLU A 33 15.93 -3.28 3.52
CA GLU A 33 15.60 -4.50 2.77
C GLU A 33 15.51 -4.26 1.25
N TYR A 34 15.43 -2.99 0.82
CA TYR A 34 15.35 -2.58 -0.58
C TYR A 34 14.40 -3.48 -1.38
N LEU A 35 14.85 -4.11 -2.47
CA LEU A 35 14.05 -5.03 -3.28
C LEU A 35 14.27 -6.51 -2.92
N ASP A 36 14.99 -6.83 -1.84
CA ASP A 36 15.47 -8.19 -1.57
C ASP A 36 14.34 -9.22 -1.54
N PHE A 37 13.24 -8.94 -0.85
CA PHE A 37 12.14 -9.90 -0.72
C PHE A 37 11.40 -10.15 -2.04
N ILE A 38 11.12 -9.12 -2.83
CA ILE A 38 10.49 -9.32 -4.15
C ILE A 38 11.45 -10.02 -5.11
N LEU A 39 12.76 -9.73 -5.06
CA LEU A 39 13.78 -10.42 -5.85
C LEU A 39 13.89 -11.90 -5.46
N ARG A 40 13.92 -12.22 -4.17
CA ARG A 40 13.89 -13.61 -3.68
C ARG A 40 12.63 -14.32 -4.16
N TRP A 41 11.46 -13.67 -4.06
CA TRP A 41 10.22 -14.23 -4.57
C TRP A 41 10.30 -14.52 -6.07
N ILE A 42 10.82 -13.59 -6.88
CA ILE A 42 11.00 -13.77 -8.33
C ILE A 42 11.91 -14.97 -8.62
N LEU A 43 13.03 -15.09 -7.90
CA LEU A 43 13.96 -16.22 -8.07
C LEU A 43 13.28 -17.57 -7.77
N CYS A 44 12.42 -17.64 -6.76
CA CYS A 44 11.64 -18.83 -6.44
C CYS A 44 10.46 -19.08 -7.39
N ASN A 45 10.04 -18.09 -8.17
CA ASN A 45 8.83 -18.13 -8.99
C ASN A 45 9.10 -17.87 -10.48
N LYS A 46 10.31 -18.14 -10.98
CA LYS A 46 10.70 -17.91 -12.39
C LYS A 46 9.74 -18.54 -13.41
N SER A 47 9.15 -19.69 -13.08
CA SER A 47 8.17 -20.36 -13.94
C SER A 47 6.93 -19.51 -14.24
N LYS A 48 6.54 -18.60 -13.34
CA LYS A 48 5.40 -17.67 -13.54
C LYS A 48 5.67 -16.62 -14.62
N PHE A 49 6.92 -16.45 -15.02
CA PHE A 49 7.32 -15.49 -16.04
C PHE A 49 7.48 -16.14 -17.43
N GLN A 50 7.44 -17.46 -17.52
CA GLN A 50 7.61 -18.17 -18.79
C GLN A 50 6.45 -17.86 -19.74
N LEU A 51 6.77 -17.52 -20.99
CA LEU A 51 5.80 -17.43 -22.08
C LEU A 51 5.80 -18.74 -22.86
N GLN A 52 4.61 -19.27 -23.16
CA GLN A 52 4.47 -20.33 -24.15
C GLN A 52 4.72 -19.73 -25.54
N THR A 53 5.78 -20.16 -26.22
CA THR A 53 6.00 -19.78 -27.63
C THR A 53 5.61 -20.94 -28.55
N LYS A 54 5.33 -20.62 -29.82
CA LYS A 54 4.90 -21.59 -30.84
C LYS A 54 5.97 -22.68 -31.13
N ASP A 55 7.22 -22.42 -30.79
CA ASP A 55 8.38 -23.29 -31.05
C ASP A 55 8.87 -24.06 -29.79
N GLY A 56 8.06 -24.09 -28.72
CA GLY A 56 8.39 -24.76 -27.45
C GLY A 56 8.71 -23.78 -26.31
N ILE A 57 9.11 -24.29 -25.14
CA ILE A 57 9.48 -23.42 -24.01
C ILE A 57 10.86 -22.81 -24.30
N ASN A 58 10.94 -21.49 -24.44
CA ASN A 58 12.21 -20.78 -24.57
C ASN A 58 13.05 -21.00 -23.30
N GLN A 59 14.12 -21.79 -23.40
CA GLN A 59 14.92 -22.23 -22.25
C GLN A 59 15.84 -21.13 -21.68
N ASN A 60 15.91 -19.96 -22.32
CA ASN A 60 16.65 -18.80 -21.80
C ASN A 60 15.87 -18.15 -20.64
N ASN A 61 15.94 -18.81 -19.48
CA ASN A 61 15.20 -18.57 -18.24
C ASN A 61 15.64 -17.30 -17.45
N ARG A 62 16.12 -16.27 -18.16
CA ARG A 62 16.63 -15.02 -17.58
C ARG A 62 15.74 -13.81 -17.82
N ASP A 63 14.96 -13.79 -18.90
CA ASP A 63 14.03 -12.71 -19.19
C ASP A 63 12.73 -12.90 -18.38
N LEU A 64 12.30 -11.84 -17.70
CA LEU A 64 11.06 -11.82 -16.92
C LEU A 64 9.85 -11.39 -17.78
N HIS A 65 10.07 -11.00 -19.04
CA HIS A 65 9.05 -10.46 -19.93
C HIS A 65 8.23 -9.37 -19.25
N THR A 66 8.94 -8.50 -18.53
CA THR A 66 8.40 -7.45 -17.68
C THR A 66 9.29 -6.22 -17.82
N ASP A 67 8.69 -5.04 -18.00
CA ASP A 67 9.45 -3.80 -18.16
C ASP A 67 9.93 -3.28 -16.81
N PHE A 68 9.09 -3.32 -15.77
CA PHE A 68 9.36 -2.68 -14.48
C PHE A 68 9.10 -3.57 -13.27
N ILE A 69 10.01 -3.51 -12.29
CA ILE A 69 9.90 -4.17 -10.99
C ILE A 69 10.10 -3.17 -9.86
N CYS A 70 9.18 -3.14 -8.90
CA CYS A 70 9.27 -2.25 -7.72
C CYS A 70 8.32 -2.68 -6.59
N TRP A 71 8.28 -1.90 -5.51
CA TRP A 71 7.22 -2.00 -4.50
C TRP A 71 6.00 -1.16 -4.86
N ARG A 72 4.81 -1.65 -4.50
CA ARG A 72 3.52 -0.94 -4.62
C ARG A 72 3.57 0.44 -3.98
N GLY A 73 4.26 0.58 -2.85
CA GLY A 73 4.44 1.85 -2.15
C GLY A 73 5.08 2.92 -3.04
N LEU A 74 6.07 2.55 -3.86
CA LEU A 74 6.68 3.46 -4.82
C LEU A 74 5.67 3.89 -5.89
N LEU A 75 4.98 2.95 -6.54
CA LEU A 75 3.97 3.26 -7.55
C LEU A 75 2.86 4.17 -7.01
N THR A 76 2.47 3.98 -5.74
CA THR A 76 1.50 4.85 -5.06
C THR A 76 2.00 6.29 -5.01
N LYS A 77 3.26 6.51 -4.61
CA LYS A 77 3.86 7.85 -4.55
C LYS A 77 3.91 8.50 -5.93
N LEU A 78 4.32 7.73 -6.94
CA LEU A 78 4.38 8.23 -8.31
C LEU A 78 2.98 8.59 -8.84
N LEU A 79 1.95 7.76 -8.62
CA LEU A 79 0.55 8.06 -8.98
C LEU A 79 0.04 9.34 -8.30
N CYS A 80 0.43 9.58 -7.04
CA CYS A 80 -0.03 10.74 -6.28
C CYS A 80 0.74 12.03 -6.62
N THR A 81 1.87 11.94 -7.32
CA THR A 81 2.78 13.07 -7.57
C THR A 81 2.11 14.31 -8.17
N PRO A 82 1.17 14.22 -9.14
CA PRO A 82 0.48 15.42 -9.67
C PRO A 82 -0.29 16.24 -8.63
N TYR A 83 -0.61 15.64 -7.48
CA TYR A 83 -1.40 16.24 -6.40
C TYR A 83 -0.62 16.33 -5.08
N GLU A 84 0.62 15.86 -5.04
CA GLU A 84 1.49 15.91 -3.87
C GLU A 84 2.22 17.25 -3.83
N ASN A 85 2.28 17.87 -2.65
CA ASN A 85 2.87 19.19 -2.47
C ASN A 85 3.66 19.34 -1.17
N ARG A 86 3.89 18.24 -0.44
CA ARG A 86 4.65 18.21 0.81
C ARG A 86 5.80 17.22 0.75
N ASP A 87 5.48 15.99 0.35
CA ASP A 87 6.43 14.88 0.41
C ASP A 87 7.20 14.76 -0.92
N ASP A 88 8.53 14.79 -0.85
CA ASP A 88 9.41 14.46 -1.97
C ASP A 88 9.65 12.95 -2.06
N TRP A 89 10.26 12.52 -3.17
CA TRP A 89 10.68 11.14 -3.37
C TRP A 89 12.03 11.07 -4.08
N LEU A 90 12.79 10.02 -3.78
CA LEU A 90 14.03 9.68 -4.44
C LEU A 90 13.96 8.21 -4.86
N ILE A 91 14.38 7.91 -6.08
CA ILE A 91 14.39 6.56 -6.63
C ILE A 91 15.75 6.24 -7.24
N ALA A 92 16.28 5.07 -6.89
CA ALA A 92 17.36 4.45 -7.65
C ALA A 92 16.75 3.54 -8.71
N ILE A 93 17.28 3.60 -9.93
CA ILE A 93 16.79 2.83 -11.06
C ILE A 93 17.98 2.14 -11.72
N THR A 94 17.86 0.82 -11.93
CA THR A 94 18.85 0.04 -12.66
C THR A 94 18.16 -0.87 -13.65
N LYS A 95 18.76 -1.10 -14.82
CA LYS A 95 18.27 -2.09 -15.78
C LYS A 95 19.17 -3.32 -15.73
N TYR A 96 18.54 -4.49 -15.68
CA TYR A 96 19.23 -5.78 -15.67
C TYR A 96 18.41 -6.82 -16.42
N ASN A 97 19.02 -7.49 -17.40
CA ASN A 97 18.37 -8.47 -18.27
C ASN A 97 17.04 -7.94 -18.85
N ASN A 98 17.09 -6.75 -19.47
CA ASN A 98 15.96 -6.03 -20.05
C ASN A 98 14.84 -5.60 -19.08
N THR A 99 14.96 -5.87 -17.77
CA THR A 99 13.99 -5.43 -16.77
C THR A 99 14.53 -4.24 -15.99
N ILE A 100 13.70 -3.21 -15.79
CA ILE A 100 14.03 -2.00 -15.03
C ILE A 100 13.55 -2.19 -13.58
N TYR A 101 14.49 -2.12 -12.64
CA TYR A 101 14.22 -2.23 -11.21
C TYR A 101 14.23 -0.82 -10.61
N MET A 102 13.14 -0.44 -9.94
CA MET A 102 13.01 0.86 -9.27
C MET A 102 12.92 0.65 -7.75
N CYS A 103 13.84 1.27 -7.02
CA CYS A 103 13.93 1.18 -5.58
C CYS A 103 13.82 2.57 -4.96
N GLU A 104 12.89 2.75 -4.03
CA GLU A 104 12.74 4.02 -3.31
C GLU A 104 13.88 4.21 -2.30
N PHE A 105 14.42 5.43 -2.22
CA PHE A 105 15.39 5.86 -1.23
C PHE A 105 14.81 6.98 -0.35
N GLU A 106 15.27 7.06 0.89
CA GLU A 106 14.89 8.14 1.80
C GLU A 106 15.54 9.46 1.37
N THR A 107 14.72 10.49 1.21
CA THR A 107 15.15 11.87 0.96
C THR A 107 15.69 12.50 2.25
N GLU A 108 16.53 13.53 2.11
CA GLU A 108 17.02 14.29 3.27
C GLU A 108 15.86 14.96 4.03
N HIS A 109 14.83 15.42 3.30
CA HIS A 109 13.62 15.96 3.92
C HIS A 109 12.93 14.92 4.82
N ARG A 110 12.76 13.68 4.35
CA ARG A 110 12.14 12.60 5.13
C ARG A 110 13.00 12.18 6.32
N LYS A 111 14.33 12.13 6.18
CA LYS A 111 15.25 11.84 7.29
C LYS A 111 15.11 12.87 8.40
N LYS A 112 15.04 14.16 8.05
CA LYS A 112 14.82 15.24 9.00
C LYS A 112 13.47 15.12 9.70
N ASN A 113 12.39 14.88 8.96
CA ASN A 113 11.06 14.71 9.54
C ASN A 113 10.98 13.52 10.51
N LYS A 114 11.71 12.44 10.26
CA LYS A 114 11.84 11.30 11.20
C LYS A 114 12.62 11.69 12.45
N ALA A 115 13.71 12.44 12.31
CA ALA A 115 14.53 12.89 13.44
C ALA A 115 13.78 13.88 14.36
N ASP A 116 12.91 14.71 13.78
CA ASP A 116 12.11 15.72 14.49
C ASP A 116 10.75 15.14 14.99
N MET A 117 10.53 13.83 14.88
CA MET A 117 9.26 13.19 15.25
C MET A 117 9.05 13.21 16.77
N THR A 118 7.91 13.75 17.21
CA THR A 118 7.51 13.74 18.62
C THR A 118 7.02 12.36 19.06
N GLU A 119 7.10 12.05 20.36
CA GLU A 119 6.56 10.80 20.92
C GLU A 119 5.08 10.59 20.57
N ARG A 120 4.28 11.67 20.59
CA ARG A 120 2.87 11.60 20.21
C ARG A 120 2.67 11.25 18.74
N GLN A 121 3.51 11.78 17.84
CA GLN A 121 3.43 11.44 16.41
C GLN A 121 3.87 9.99 16.15
N ASP A 122 4.90 9.53 16.86
CA ASP A 122 5.34 8.13 16.81
C ASP A 122 4.23 7.19 17.30
N GLU A 123 3.58 7.51 18.43
CA GLU A 123 2.40 6.80 18.92
C GLU A 123 1.26 6.76 17.90
N MET A 124 0.93 7.90 17.29
CA MET A 124 -0.10 7.97 16.25
C MET A 124 0.24 7.15 15.02
N SER A 125 1.53 6.95 14.71
CA SER A 125 1.97 6.07 13.62
C SER A 125 1.71 4.60 13.95
N CYS A 126 1.73 4.23 15.23
CA CYS A 126 1.50 2.88 15.71
C CYS A 126 0.03 2.46 15.75
N TRP A 127 -0.87 3.44 15.82
CA TRP A 127 -2.32 3.22 15.92
C TRP A 127 -2.92 2.41 14.76
N GLY A 128 -2.28 2.42 13.58
CA GLY A 128 -2.68 1.59 12.44
C GLY A 128 -2.61 0.09 12.77
N TRP A 129 -1.44 -0.38 13.21
CA TRP A 129 -1.25 -1.78 13.57
C TRP A 129 -2.11 -2.22 14.76
N LYS A 130 -2.34 -1.32 15.73
CA LYS A 130 -3.26 -1.63 16.84
C LYS A 130 -4.69 -1.79 16.33
N PHE A 131 -5.13 -0.95 15.39
CA PHE A 131 -6.44 -1.08 14.77
C PHE A 131 -6.59 -2.41 14.02
N GLU A 132 -5.56 -2.82 13.27
CA GLU A 132 -5.53 -4.13 12.61
C GLU A 132 -5.74 -5.27 13.62
N GLN A 133 -5.08 -5.21 14.78
CA GLN A 133 -5.24 -6.19 15.85
C GLN A 133 -6.68 -6.26 16.39
N TYR A 134 -7.44 -5.16 16.38
CA TYR A 134 -8.84 -5.14 16.82
C TYR A 134 -9.82 -5.76 15.82
N VAL A 135 -9.47 -5.78 14.54
CA VAL A 135 -10.39 -6.16 13.46
C VAL A 135 -9.93 -7.41 12.71
N THR A 136 -8.89 -8.09 13.19
CA THR A 136 -8.36 -9.29 12.53
C THR A 136 -8.16 -10.47 13.47
N ALA A 137 -8.16 -11.68 12.91
CA ALA A 137 -7.81 -12.92 13.60
C ALA A 137 -6.97 -13.85 12.71
N ASP A 138 -6.35 -14.87 13.31
CA ASP A 138 -5.55 -15.88 12.60
C ASP A 138 -6.40 -16.88 11.80
N LYS A 139 -7.69 -17.00 12.13
CA LYS A 139 -8.63 -17.91 11.48
C LYS A 139 -9.91 -17.16 11.10
N PRO A 140 -10.61 -17.56 10.03
CA PRO A 140 -11.85 -16.92 9.59
C PRO A 140 -12.96 -16.88 10.66
N ASP A 141 -13.02 -17.90 11.51
CA ASP A 141 -13.97 -18.08 12.62
C ASP A 141 -13.36 -17.69 13.98
N GLY A 142 -12.15 -17.13 13.96
CA GLY A 142 -11.43 -16.71 15.15
C GLY A 142 -11.99 -15.42 15.75
N SER A 143 -11.38 -15.00 16.86
CA SER A 143 -11.63 -13.71 17.48
C SER A 143 -10.34 -12.89 17.56
N PRO A 144 -10.41 -11.56 17.44
CA PRO A 144 -9.25 -10.70 17.61
C PRO A 144 -8.60 -10.88 18.98
N VAL A 145 -7.27 -11.01 19.00
CA VAL A 145 -6.47 -11.11 20.22
C VAL A 145 -5.77 -9.78 20.44
N THR A 146 -6.29 -8.96 21.35
CA THR A 146 -5.88 -7.55 21.53
C THR A 146 -4.98 -7.30 22.73
N THR A 147 -4.72 -8.34 23.53
CA THR A 147 -3.89 -8.30 24.74
C THR A 147 -2.40 -8.48 24.46
N GLU A 148 -2.06 -9.10 23.33
CA GLU A 148 -0.67 -9.32 22.93
C GLU A 148 -0.03 -8.02 22.43
N PRO A 149 1.29 -7.86 22.60
CA PRO A 149 2.02 -6.75 22.00
C PRO A 149 1.85 -6.73 20.47
N VAL A 150 1.70 -5.53 19.93
CA VAL A 150 1.71 -5.33 18.47
C VAL A 150 3.13 -5.64 17.95
N ASN A 151 3.23 -6.43 16.89
CA ASN A 151 4.49 -6.76 16.23
C ASN A 151 4.43 -6.35 14.75
N ASN A 152 5.14 -5.29 14.36
CA ASN A 152 5.15 -4.81 12.97
C ASN A 152 6.26 -5.43 12.11
N ASN A 153 6.88 -6.53 12.56
CA ASN A 153 7.75 -7.35 11.71
C ASN A 153 6.94 -8.35 10.87
N GLU A 154 5.72 -8.68 11.30
CA GLU A 154 4.87 -9.64 10.61
C GLU A 154 4.12 -8.97 9.47
N GLU A 155 4.50 -9.31 8.24
CA GLU A 155 3.89 -8.75 7.04
C GLU A 155 3.42 -9.88 6.11
N TYR A 156 2.30 -9.66 5.43
CA TYR A 156 1.89 -10.49 4.30
C TYR A 156 1.88 -9.65 3.03
N SER A 157 2.71 -10.02 2.06
CA SER A 157 2.78 -9.33 0.78
C SER A 157 2.17 -10.17 -0.35
N THR A 158 1.46 -9.51 -1.25
CA THR A 158 1.02 -10.08 -2.52
C THR A 158 1.88 -9.55 -3.67
N VAL A 159 2.17 -10.42 -4.65
CA VAL A 159 2.89 -10.03 -5.88
C VAL A 159 1.90 -9.98 -7.03
N VAL A 160 1.82 -8.80 -7.66
CA VAL A 160 0.90 -8.51 -8.75
C VAL A 160 1.69 -8.32 -10.03
N ARG A 161 1.20 -8.92 -11.11
CA ARG A 161 1.63 -8.64 -12.49
C ARG A 161 0.50 -7.89 -13.18
N SER A 162 0.80 -6.69 -13.67
CA SER A 162 -0.17 -5.80 -14.30
C SER A 162 0.42 -5.14 -15.54
N ARG A 163 -0.39 -4.32 -16.19
CA ARG A 163 0.00 -3.50 -17.33
C ARG A 163 -0.62 -2.11 -17.20
N LEU A 164 0.19 -1.08 -17.40
CA LEU A 164 -0.27 0.28 -17.62
C LEU A 164 0.10 0.66 -19.05
N GLU A 165 -0.90 0.81 -19.91
CA GLU A 165 -0.70 1.06 -21.34
C GLU A 165 0.32 0.08 -21.97
N SER A 166 1.44 0.60 -22.46
CA SER A 166 2.50 -0.20 -23.09
C SER A 166 3.47 -0.85 -22.08
N HIS A 167 3.39 -0.49 -20.80
CA HIS A 167 4.34 -0.86 -19.76
C HIS A 167 3.87 -2.05 -18.91
N SER A 168 4.62 -3.14 -18.94
CA SER A 168 4.41 -4.31 -18.09
C SER A 168 5.07 -4.12 -16.72
N LEU A 169 4.31 -4.37 -15.66
CA LEU A 169 4.68 -4.07 -14.28
C LEU A 169 4.58 -5.34 -13.43
N VAL A 170 5.59 -5.58 -12.59
CA VAL A 170 5.53 -6.54 -11.50
C VAL A 170 5.87 -5.81 -10.21
N PHE A 171 4.96 -5.85 -9.26
CA PHE A 171 5.18 -5.18 -7.98
C PHE A 171 4.57 -5.96 -6.84
N SER A 172 5.14 -5.77 -5.67
CA SER A 172 4.67 -6.40 -4.44
C SER A 172 4.12 -5.35 -3.49
N GLY A 173 3.09 -5.68 -2.74
CA GLY A 173 2.52 -4.81 -1.73
C GLY A 173 1.98 -5.61 -0.55
N GLU A 174 2.17 -5.07 0.64
CA GLU A 174 1.54 -5.55 1.86
C GLU A 174 0.01 -5.51 1.73
N VAL A 175 -0.63 -6.52 2.29
CA VAL A 175 -2.08 -6.66 2.40
C VAL A 175 -2.42 -7.01 3.84
N ASP A 176 -3.33 -6.25 4.43
CA ASP A 176 -3.58 -6.34 5.87
C ASP A 176 -4.38 -7.60 6.24
N ALA A 177 -5.45 -7.92 5.51
CA ALA A 177 -6.23 -9.13 5.76
C ALA A 177 -7.05 -9.62 4.55
N MET A 178 -7.63 -10.80 4.71
CA MET A 178 -8.65 -11.36 3.83
C MET A 178 -10.05 -11.27 4.45
N ASP A 179 -11.01 -10.78 3.68
CA ASP A 179 -12.44 -10.82 4.00
C ASP A 179 -13.10 -12.04 3.37
N THR A 180 -13.36 -13.05 4.20
CA THR A 180 -14.06 -14.27 3.80
C THR A 180 -15.58 -14.18 3.92
N THR A 181 -16.11 -13.06 4.45
CA THR A 181 -17.55 -12.86 4.65
C THR A 181 -18.23 -12.37 3.37
N SER A 182 -17.51 -11.67 2.51
CA SER A 182 -18.02 -11.27 1.21
C SER A 182 -18.11 -12.49 0.28
N GLY A 183 -19.33 -12.89 -0.08
CA GLY A 183 -19.60 -13.89 -1.12
C GLY A 183 -19.21 -13.46 -2.55
N CYS A 184 -18.40 -12.42 -2.69
CA CYS A 184 -17.95 -11.90 -3.97
C CYS A 184 -16.91 -12.83 -4.60
N GLU A 185 -17.13 -13.17 -5.86
CA GLU A 185 -16.11 -13.78 -6.71
C GLU A 185 -15.05 -12.71 -7.05
N GLY A 186 -13.79 -12.94 -6.67
CA GLY A 186 -12.70 -12.00 -6.95
C GLY A 186 -11.67 -11.86 -5.83
N CYS A 187 -10.96 -10.72 -5.83
CA CYS A 187 -9.98 -10.37 -4.80
C CYS A 187 -10.68 -10.20 -3.44
N LYS A 188 -10.29 -11.01 -2.46
CA LYS A 188 -10.87 -11.02 -1.11
C LYS A 188 -10.06 -10.20 -0.11
N TYR A 189 -9.12 -9.39 -0.58
CA TYR A 189 -8.31 -8.59 0.31
C TYR A 189 -9.07 -7.37 0.82
N VAL A 190 -8.72 -6.92 2.02
CA VAL A 190 -9.21 -5.68 2.63
C VAL A 190 -8.03 -4.90 3.19
N GLU A 191 -8.09 -3.59 3.01
CA GLU A 191 -7.13 -2.64 3.58
C GLU A 191 -7.75 -1.97 4.81
N PHE A 192 -6.96 -1.77 5.86
CA PHE A 192 -7.34 -1.07 7.07
C PHE A 192 -6.69 0.30 7.11
N LYS A 193 -7.46 1.28 7.58
CA LYS A 193 -6.97 2.63 7.83
C LYS A 193 -7.58 3.18 9.10
N THR A 194 -6.89 4.14 9.71
CA THR A 194 -7.46 4.96 10.77
C THR A 194 -7.53 6.41 10.30
N ASN A 195 -8.56 7.12 10.76
CA ASN A 195 -8.71 8.54 10.50
C ASN A 195 -9.28 9.25 11.72
N ARG A 196 -8.90 10.52 11.94
CA ARG A 196 -9.59 11.36 12.91
C ARG A 196 -11.08 11.47 12.51
N GLU A 197 -11.97 11.55 13.48
CA GLU A 197 -13.39 11.81 13.24
C GLU A 197 -13.57 13.07 12.38
N ILE A 198 -14.52 13.02 11.45
CA ILE A 198 -14.82 14.11 10.52
C ILE A 198 -16.10 14.77 10.99
N GLU A 199 -15.93 15.87 11.72
CA GLU A 199 -17.00 16.64 12.36
C GLU A 199 -17.46 17.80 11.46
N TYR A 200 -16.55 18.35 10.66
CA TYR A 200 -16.80 19.56 9.86
C TYR A 200 -16.38 19.41 8.38
N ASN A 201 -17.03 20.19 7.51
CA ASN A 201 -16.78 20.15 6.06
C ASN A 201 -15.32 20.39 5.66
N ARG A 202 -14.57 21.24 6.37
CA ARG A 202 -13.16 21.47 6.08
C ARG A 202 -12.31 20.21 6.31
N GLN A 203 -12.59 19.44 7.35
CA GLN A 203 -11.91 18.17 7.61
C GLN A 203 -12.24 17.16 6.51
N ARG A 204 -13.50 17.10 6.07
CA ARG A 204 -13.94 16.26 4.95
C ARG A 204 -13.19 16.59 3.66
N GLN A 205 -13.11 17.87 3.30
CA GLN A 205 -12.39 18.32 2.11
C GLN A 205 -10.89 17.97 2.18
N ASN A 206 -10.24 18.17 3.33
CA ASN A 206 -8.84 17.79 3.51
C ASN A 206 -8.63 16.27 3.42
N PHE A 207 -9.53 15.49 4.03
CA PHE A 207 -9.50 14.03 3.95
C PHE A 207 -9.60 13.56 2.50
N GLN A 208 -10.61 14.04 1.77
CA GLN A 208 -10.82 13.71 0.36
C GLN A 208 -9.66 14.16 -0.53
N ARG A 209 -9.10 15.35 -0.28
CA ARG A 209 -8.06 15.95 -1.15
C ARG A 209 -6.69 15.31 -0.96
N PHE A 210 -6.29 15.02 0.28
CA PHE A 210 -4.92 14.65 0.61
C PHE A 210 -4.75 13.19 1.06
N LYS A 211 -5.78 12.60 1.68
CA LYS A 211 -5.69 11.24 2.25
C LYS A 211 -6.32 10.21 1.33
N LEU A 212 -7.50 10.52 0.80
CA LEU A 212 -8.29 9.58 0.03
C LEU A 212 -7.67 9.22 -1.32
N ILE A 213 -6.90 10.12 -1.94
CA ILE A 213 -6.08 9.80 -3.13
C ILE A 213 -5.02 8.74 -2.83
N LYS A 214 -4.35 8.85 -1.67
CA LYS A 214 -3.31 7.88 -1.26
C LYS A 214 -3.94 6.52 -0.99
N TRP A 215 -5.11 6.49 -0.35
CA TRP A 215 -5.88 5.26 -0.11
C TRP A 215 -6.34 4.62 -1.41
N TRP A 216 -6.92 5.41 -2.32
CA TRP A 216 -7.30 4.94 -3.64
C TRP A 216 -6.11 4.35 -4.39
N ALA A 217 -5.00 5.09 -4.52
CA ALA A 217 -3.83 4.63 -5.26
C ALA A 217 -3.24 3.33 -4.67
N GLN A 218 -3.14 3.23 -3.34
CA GLN A 218 -2.62 2.03 -2.66
C GLN A 218 -3.47 0.80 -2.98
N SER A 219 -4.78 0.89 -2.77
CA SER A 219 -5.69 -0.25 -2.93
C SER A 219 -5.98 -0.57 -4.40
N TYR A 220 -6.10 0.45 -5.26
CA TYR A 220 -6.35 0.30 -6.69
C TYR A 220 -5.25 -0.49 -7.39
N LEU A 221 -3.98 -0.19 -7.10
CA LEU A 221 -2.82 -0.84 -7.74
C LEU A 221 -2.82 -2.37 -7.55
N VAL A 222 -3.20 -2.87 -6.38
CA VAL A 222 -3.22 -4.31 -6.06
C VAL A 222 -4.62 -4.92 -6.19
N GLY A 223 -5.60 -4.15 -6.66
CA GLY A 223 -6.97 -4.62 -6.84
C GLY A 223 -7.70 -4.95 -5.55
N ILE A 224 -7.36 -4.29 -4.43
CA ILE A 224 -8.10 -4.40 -3.17
C ILE A 224 -9.42 -3.64 -3.33
N PRO A 225 -10.58 -4.29 -3.28
CA PRO A 225 -11.86 -3.63 -3.52
C PRO A 225 -12.39 -2.83 -2.32
N LYS A 226 -11.88 -3.12 -1.12
CA LYS A 226 -12.46 -2.69 0.14
C LYS A 226 -11.42 -2.08 1.06
N ILE A 227 -11.73 -0.89 1.59
CA ILE A 227 -10.98 -0.22 2.65
C ILE A 227 -11.91 -0.08 3.86
N VAL A 228 -11.49 -0.54 5.03
CA VAL A 228 -12.22 -0.36 6.28
C VAL A 228 -11.50 0.69 7.13
N CYS A 229 -12.16 1.82 7.34
CA CYS A 229 -11.62 2.94 8.10
C CYS A 229 -12.19 2.97 9.52
N GLY A 230 -11.34 2.88 10.54
CA GLY A 230 -11.69 3.23 11.92
C GLY A 230 -11.59 4.75 12.15
N TYR A 231 -12.71 5.38 12.50
CA TYR A 231 -12.74 6.79 12.89
C TYR A 231 -12.52 6.94 14.39
N ARG A 232 -11.45 7.64 14.73
CA ARG A 232 -11.00 7.86 16.10
C ARG A 232 -11.08 9.30 16.54
N ASP A 233 -11.17 9.51 17.85
CA ASP A 233 -10.93 10.82 18.46
C ASP A 233 -9.43 11.15 18.57
N ASP A 234 -9.14 12.24 19.27
CA ASP A 234 -7.78 12.72 19.52
C ASP A 234 -7.07 11.95 20.63
N ASP A 235 -7.80 11.21 21.46
CA ASP A 235 -7.26 10.34 22.52
C ASP A 235 -6.85 8.97 21.98
N GLY A 236 -7.26 8.63 20.75
CA GLY A 236 -6.91 7.38 20.10
C GLY A 236 -7.99 6.31 20.19
N ILE A 237 -9.21 6.69 20.58
CA ILE A 237 -10.34 5.75 20.68
C ILE A 237 -11.11 5.75 19.37
N VAL A 238 -11.25 4.59 18.74
CA VAL A 238 -12.12 4.37 17.58
C VAL A 238 -13.56 4.18 18.05
N HIS A 239 -14.47 4.99 17.52
CA HIS A 239 -15.89 4.98 17.86
C HIS A 239 -16.76 4.32 16.79
N ARG A 240 -16.34 4.39 15.52
CA ARG A 240 -17.06 3.80 14.39
C ARG A 240 -16.12 3.35 13.28
N LEU A 241 -16.59 2.40 12.49
CA LEU A 241 -15.96 1.91 11.27
C LEU A 241 -16.81 2.28 10.06
N GLU A 242 -16.16 2.58 8.95
CA GLU A 242 -16.80 2.78 7.65
C GLU A 242 -16.11 1.92 6.61
N THR A 243 -16.91 1.27 5.77
CA THR A 243 -16.39 0.56 4.60
C THR A 243 -16.45 1.47 3.38
N ILE A 244 -15.29 1.67 2.76
CA ILE A 244 -15.13 2.46 1.54
C ILE A 244 -14.78 1.49 0.40
N ASN A 245 -15.57 1.53 -0.68
CA ASN A 245 -15.25 0.82 -1.91
C ASN A 245 -14.19 1.59 -2.69
N THR A 246 -13.07 0.94 -2.99
CA THR A 246 -11.92 1.55 -3.68
C THR A 246 -12.31 2.19 -5.02
N LEU A 247 -13.16 1.53 -5.81
CA LEU A 247 -13.56 2.03 -7.14
C LEU A 247 -14.58 3.17 -7.06
N ASP A 248 -15.32 3.27 -5.96
CA ASP A 248 -16.29 4.35 -5.74
C ASP A 248 -15.65 5.62 -5.16
N ILE A 249 -14.40 5.56 -4.70
CA ILE A 249 -13.70 6.71 -4.12
C ILE A 249 -13.78 7.97 -5.01
N PRO A 250 -13.49 7.92 -6.33
CA PRO A 250 -13.57 9.12 -7.17
C PRO A 250 -14.97 9.74 -7.22
N ASN A 251 -16.03 8.93 -7.06
CA ASN A 251 -17.43 9.41 -7.03
C ASN A 251 -17.72 10.21 -5.74
N GLN A 252 -16.96 9.98 -4.67
CA GLN A 252 -17.11 10.73 -3.41
C GLN A 252 -16.59 12.16 -3.49
N LEU A 253 -15.94 12.54 -4.61
CA LEU A 253 -15.30 13.84 -4.79
C LEU A 253 -16.20 14.85 -5.53
N GLN A 254 -17.44 14.50 -5.87
CA GLN A 254 -18.33 15.30 -6.73
C GLN A 254 -18.57 16.72 -6.20
N GLU A 255 -18.63 16.90 -4.89
CA GLU A 255 -18.86 18.21 -4.26
C GLU A 255 -17.58 19.05 -4.11
N MET A 256 -16.42 18.48 -4.43
CA MET A 256 -15.14 19.17 -4.29
C MET A 256 -14.91 20.15 -5.44
N ARG A 257 -14.50 21.37 -5.10
CA ARG A 257 -13.93 22.31 -6.07
C ARG A 257 -12.53 21.82 -6.46
N ASP A 258 -12.37 21.43 -7.72
CA ASP A 258 -11.13 20.91 -8.30
C ASP A 258 -10.64 19.60 -7.64
N PRO A 259 -11.37 18.49 -7.83
CA PRO A 259 -10.98 17.19 -7.30
C PRO A 259 -9.78 16.63 -8.05
N TRP A 260 -8.97 15.83 -7.36
CA TRP A 260 -8.00 14.98 -8.04
C TRP A 260 -8.73 13.96 -8.94
N LYS A 261 -8.09 13.61 -10.04
CA LYS A 261 -8.67 12.75 -11.09
C LYS A 261 -7.79 11.52 -11.32
N PRO A 262 -8.35 10.30 -11.22
CA PRO A 262 -7.63 9.05 -11.46
C PRO A 262 -6.83 9.03 -12.77
N ASN A 263 -7.42 9.54 -13.86
CA ASN A 263 -6.77 9.54 -15.17
C ASN A 263 -5.52 10.43 -15.22
N VAL A 264 -5.48 11.55 -14.49
CA VAL A 264 -4.28 12.39 -14.41
C VAL A 264 -3.16 11.63 -13.69
N SER A 265 -3.47 10.95 -12.59
CA SER A 265 -2.50 10.11 -11.87
C SER A 265 -1.95 8.99 -12.75
N LEU A 266 -2.83 8.26 -13.46
CA LEU A 266 -2.44 7.16 -14.34
C LEU A 266 -1.62 7.65 -15.55
N ASN A 267 -2.06 8.73 -16.20
CA ASN A 267 -1.35 9.32 -17.34
C ASN A 267 0.04 9.86 -16.94
N PHE A 268 0.15 10.43 -15.74
CA PHE A 268 1.44 10.87 -15.21
C PHE A 268 2.38 9.67 -15.00
N LEU A 269 1.89 8.60 -14.36
CA LEU A 269 2.69 7.39 -14.15
C LEU A 269 3.13 6.79 -15.49
N ASP A 270 2.22 6.68 -16.47
CA ASP A 270 2.53 6.19 -17.82
C ASP A 270 3.66 7.02 -18.48
N GLN A 271 3.52 8.35 -18.52
CA GLN A 271 4.54 9.24 -19.08
C GLN A 271 5.88 9.16 -18.34
N LEU A 272 5.85 9.02 -17.01
CA LEU A 272 7.06 8.85 -16.21
C LEU A 272 7.75 7.52 -16.52
N LEU A 273 7.01 6.43 -16.63
CA LEU A 273 7.56 5.12 -17.01
C LEU A 273 8.14 5.16 -18.43
N ALA A 274 7.46 5.80 -19.38
CA ALA A 274 7.99 6.01 -20.73
C ALA A 274 9.31 6.80 -20.70
N PHE A 275 9.37 7.88 -19.91
CA PHE A 275 10.58 8.66 -19.70
C PHE A 275 11.72 7.81 -19.12
N ILE A 276 11.46 7.04 -18.05
CA ILE A 276 12.46 6.17 -17.44
C ILE A 276 12.97 5.14 -18.45
N LYS A 277 12.08 4.47 -19.17
CA LYS A 277 12.44 3.44 -20.16
C LYS A 277 13.28 4.00 -21.31
N ALA A 278 13.04 5.24 -21.71
CA ALA A 278 13.82 5.92 -22.76
C ALA A 278 15.23 6.33 -22.29
N ASN A 279 15.41 6.61 -20.99
CA ASN A 279 16.67 7.12 -20.45
C ASN A 279 17.55 6.03 -19.78
N VAL A 280 16.96 4.96 -19.26
CA VAL A 280 17.70 3.85 -18.63
C VAL A 280 18.01 2.78 -19.67
N THR A 281 18.97 3.07 -20.54
CA THR A 281 19.31 2.20 -21.68
C THR A 281 20.37 1.17 -21.37
N GLU A 282 21.34 1.50 -20.51
CA GLU A 282 22.45 0.63 -20.12
C GLU A 282 21.95 -0.55 -19.28
N ASP A 283 22.20 -1.77 -19.75
CA ASP A 283 21.89 -3.01 -19.02
C ASP A 283 23.09 -3.38 -18.15
N ASN A 284 23.13 -2.83 -16.95
CA ASN A 284 24.22 -2.98 -16.01
C ASN A 284 23.70 -2.86 -14.57
N PRO A 285 23.77 -3.93 -13.76
CA PRO A 285 23.32 -3.92 -12.38
C PRO A 285 24.36 -3.36 -11.38
N ARG A 286 25.52 -2.90 -11.86
CA ARG A 286 26.63 -2.39 -11.02
C ARG A 286 26.68 -0.88 -10.96
#